data_AF-A0A482R9X2-F1
#
_entry.id   AF-A0A482R9X2-F1
#
_cell.length_a   1.000
_cell.length_b   1.000
_cell.length_c   1.000
_cell.angle_alpha   90.00
_cell.angle_beta   90.00
_cell.angle_gamma   90.00
#
_symmetry.space_group_name_H-M   'P 1'
#
loop_
_entity.id
_entity.type
_entity.pdbx_description
1 polymer ?
#
loop_
_entity_poly.entity_id
_entity_poly.type
_entity_poly.pdbx_seq_one_letter_code
_entity_poly.pdbx_strand_id
1 'polypeptide(L)'
;MSLSGGGVASRKPLVRLDGLTFSSDFDSGRAGGVKRAADGAYEVSIPSDCEELGIRNEYRVWYFFSVGGGVPGESITLRLTGLHQIAKVYNTDCRPLVRVVKHSATWERLTAPCTFLIKPSLEMQITFTYTFVSTSPVYFAYYYPFAYGDCQRLLDNIDRALPNIGALTGRHDAHAPPPTLAQVQVQVPGRAPAPAPDPDTVYYHRELLVYTPDGRRVELLTITSRSGMLPEREAYMDGLFPRGSAEPRCHRFRGKPGIFVSARVHPGETSSSYLVHGLIAFLLQPRNPYARLLRAAFVFKIVPMMNPDGVYRGHFRLDQFGVNLNRAYASPQPRFQP
;
A
#
# COMPACT_ATOMS: atom_id res chain seq x y z
N MET A 1 -16.22 -29.44 -3.89
CA MET A 1 -17.12 -28.30 -3.65
C MET A 1 -16.54 -27.08 -4.33
N SER A 2 -17.17 -26.61 -5.41
CA SER A 2 -16.72 -25.46 -6.19
C SER A 2 -17.06 -24.16 -5.47
N LEU A 3 -16.06 -23.43 -4.99
CA LEU A 3 -16.23 -22.03 -4.62
C LEU A 3 -16.11 -21.17 -5.89
N SER A 4 -17.19 -21.19 -6.69
CA SER A 4 -17.50 -20.12 -7.62
C SER A 4 -18.27 -19.05 -6.85
N GLY A 5 -17.56 -18.01 -6.44
CA GLY A 5 -18.17 -16.85 -5.79
C GLY A 5 -17.21 -15.69 -5.88
N GLY A 6 -17.46 -14.77 -6.81
CA GLY A 6 -16.88 -13.44 -6.73
C GLY A 6 -17.26 -12.88 -5.37
N GLY A 7 -16.31 -12.84 -4.46
CA GLY A 7 -16.50 -12.37 -3.10
C GLY A 7 -16.81 -10.88 -3.15
N VAL A 8 -18.09 -10.54 -3.17
CA VAL A 8 -18.54 -9.19 -2.82
C VAL A 8 -17.99 -8.95 -1.41
N ALA A 9 -16.99 -8.09 -1.29
CA ALA A 9 -16.48 -7.67 0.01
C ALA A 9 -17.68 -7.28 0.87
N SER A 10 -17.83 -7.90 2.04
CA SER A 10 -18.90 -7.55 2.97
C SER A 10 -18.84 -6.04 3.18
N ARG A 11 -19.96 -5.37 2.93
CA ARG A 11 -20.06 -3.92 3.13
C ARG A 11 -19.65 -3.62 4.56
N LYS A 12 -18.67 -2.73 4.73
CA LYS A 12 -18.18 -2.37 6.07
C LYS A 12 -19.26 -1.57 6.80
N PRO A 13 -19.23 -1.53 8.15
CA PRO A 13 -20.30 -0.91 8.92
C PRO A 13 -20.46 0.59 8.65
N LEU A 14 -21.71 1.00 8.48
CA LEU A 14 -22.18 2.39 8.59
C LEU A 14 -23.26 2.42 9.67
N VAL A 15 -22.99 3.12 10.78
CA VAL A 15 -23.88 3.18 11.94
C VAL A 15 -24.31 4.63 12.16
N ARG A 16 -25.62 4.86 12.30
CA ARG A 16 -26.17 6.16 12.70
C ARG A 16 -26.66 6.07 14.13
N LEU A 17 -26.18 6.96 14.99
CA LEU A 17 -26.53 7.02 16.40
C LEU A 17 -26.45 8.46 16.89
N ASP A 18 -27.51 8.94 17.56
CA ASP A 18 -27.56 10.28 18.17
C ASP A 18 -27.20 11.42 17.20
N GLY A 19 -27.66 11.32 15.94
CA GLY A 19 -27.37 12.30 14.89
C GLY A 19 -25.97 12.17 14.25
N LEU A 20 -25.09 11.33 14.80
CA LEU A 20 -23.76 11.07 14.25
C LEU A 20 -23.78 9.87 13.30
N THR A 21 -22.88 9.90 12.31
CA THR A 21 -22.66 8.79 11.37
C THR A 21 -21.24 8.26 11.52
N PHE A 22 -21.12 7.02 11.99
CA PHE A 22 -19.86 6.28 12.07
C PHE A 22 -19.71 5.42 10.83
N SER A 23 -18.60 5.51 10.12
CA SER A 23 -18.35 4.72 8.91
C SER A 23 -16.92 4.23 8.85
N SER A 24 -16.75 3.01 8.38
CA SER A 24 -15.45 2.50 7.91
C SER A 24 -15.51 2.02 6.46
N ASP A 25 -16.56 2.38 5.72
CA ASP A 25 -16.82 1.95 4.33
C ASP A 25 -15.95 2.71 3.32
N PHE A 26 -14.64 2.49 3.43
CA PHE A 26 -13.61 2.99 2.54
C PHE A 26 -12.36 2.09 2.62
N ASP A 27 -11.43 2.31 1.69
CA ASP A 27 -10.16 1.57 1.62
C ASP A 27 -9.38 1.66 2.94
N SER A 28 -8.89 0.52 3.43
CA SER A 28 -8.27 0.34 4.75
C SER A 28 -9.12 0.68 5.97
N GLY A 29 -10.39 1.08 5.80
CA GLY A 29 -11.29 1.31 6.92
C GLY A 29 -11.52 0.05 7.76
N ARG A 30 -11.50 0.18 9.09
CA ARG A 30 -11.80 -0.89 10.04
C ARG A 30 -12.46 -0.31 11.30
N ALA A 31 -13.73 -0.63 11.47
CA ALA A 31 -14.48 -0.50 12.71
C ALA A 31 -15.67 -1.47 12.65
N GLY A 32 -16.14 -1.91 13.80
CA GLY A 32 -17.27 -2.81 13.98
C GLY A 32 -18.54 -2.04 14.33
N GLY A 33 -19.26 -2.55 15.33
CA GLY A 33 -20.49 -1.94 15.83
C GLY A 33 -20.22 -0.70 16.68
N VAL A 34 -21.22 0.18 16.75
CA VAL A 34 -21.21 1.35 17.63
C VAL A 34 -22.43 1.32 18.53
N LYS A 35 -22.23 1.57 19.83
CA LYS A 35 -23.31 1.69 20.81
C LYS A 35 -23.03 2.82 21.79
N ARG A 36 -24.08 3.32 22.44
CA ARG A 36 -23.97 4.31 23.51
C ARG A 36 -23.81 3.60 24.86
N ALA A 37 -22.76 3.94 25.60
CA ALA A 37 -22.56 3.48 26.97
C ALA A 37 -23.38 4.31 27.97
N ALA A 38 -23.58 3.77 29.18
CA ALA A 38 -24.37 4.42 30.23
C ALA A 38 -23.77 5.77 30.70
N ASP A 39 -22.45 5.92 30.60
CA ASP A 39 -21.73 7.16 30.89
C ASP A 39 -21.70 8.14 29.71
N GLY A 40 -22.44 7.85 28.64
CA GLY A 40 -22.55 8.70 27.47
C GLY A 40 -21.39 8.58 26.48
N ALA A 41 -20.42 7.68 26.69
CA ALA A 41 -19.39 7.39 25.67
C ALA A 41 -19.96 6.61 24.48
N TYR A 42 -19.41 6.83 23.30
CA TYR A 42 -19.66 6.01 22.11
C TYR A 42 -18.65 4.88 22.09
N GLU A 43 -19.11 3.65 22.31
CA GLU A 43 -18.30 2.45 22.23
C GLU A 43 -18.23 1.96 20.79
N VAL A 44 -17.03 1.93 20.22
CA VAL A 44 -16.75 1.44 18.87
C VAL A 44 -15.98 0.13 19.00
N SER A 45 -16.52 -0.99 18.51
CA SER A 45 -15.81 -2.26 18.54
C SER A 45 -14.79 -2.37 17.42
N ILE A 46 -13.63 -2.95 17.69
CA ILE A 46 -12.59 -3.23 16.68
C ILE A 46 -12.56 -4.74 16.39
N PRO A 47 -13.04 -5.17 15.21
CA PRO A 47 -13.11 -6.58 14.85
C PRO A 47 -11.74 -7.14 14.47
N SER A 48 -11.45 -8.41 14.81
CA SER A 48 -10.20 -9.09 14.40
C SER A 48 -10.15 -9.29 12.90
N ASP A 49 -8.96 -9.41 12.33
CA ASP A 49 -8.78 -9.81 10.93
C ASP A 49 -9.69 -11.01 10.57
N CYS A 50 -10.37 -10.97 9.42
CA CYS A 50 -11.26 -12.05 8.98
C CYS A 50 -12.39 -12.44 9.96
N GLU A 51 -12.77 -11.58 10.92
CA GLU A 51 -13.91 -11.86 11.83
C GLU A 51 -15.20 -12.14 11.05
N GLU A 52 -15.40 -11.47 9.91
CA GLU A 52 -16.52 -11.69 9.00
C GLU A 52 -16.60 -13.11 8.42
N LEU A 53 -15.50 -13.86 8.45
CA LEU A 53 -15.42 -15.27 8.02
C LEU A 53 -15.54 -16.24 9.21
N GLY A 54 -15.73 -15.74 10.44
CA GLY A 54 -15.74 -16.55 11.65
C GLY A 54 -14.35 -17.09 12.05
N ILE A 55 -13.27 -16.59 11.44
CA ILE A 55 -11.90 -17.03 11.74
C ILE A 55 -11.46 -16.39 13.06
N ARG A 56 -11.26 -17.23 14.09
CA ARG A 56 -10.78 -16.77 15.40
C ARG A 56 -9.30 -16.46 15.34
N ASN A 57 -8.93 -15.24 15.73
CA ASN A 57 -7.56 -14.80 15.92
C ASN A 57 -7.50 -13.57 16.82
N GLU A 58 -6.28 -13.19 17.18
CA GLU A 58 -6.00 -12.11 18.13
C GLU A 58 -5.65 -10.77 17.45
N TYR A 59 -5.63 -10.70 16.11
CA TYR A 59 -5.15 -9.52 15.39
C TYR A 59 -6.20 -8.40 15.37
N ARG A 60 -6.28 -7.67 16.48
CA ARG A 60 -7.23 -6.57 16.74
C ARG A 60 -6.47 -5.29 17.11
N VAL A 61 -5.73 -4.74 16.15
CA VAL A 61 -4.87 -3.55 16.41
C VAL A 61 -5.26 -2.39 15.50
N TRP A 62 -5.43 -2.66 14.21
CA TRP A 62 -5.77 -1.63 13.24
C TRP A 62 -7.21 -1.15 13.40
N TYR A 63 -7.38 0.16 13.51
CA TYR A 63 -8.66 0.83 13.37
C TYR A 63 -8.50 2.02 12.43
N PHE A 64 -9.52 2.24 11.60
CA PHE A 64 -9.61 3.41 10.73
C PHE A 64 -11.08 3.66 10.39
N PHE A 65 -11.66 4.72 10.94
CA PHE A 65 -13.08 5.04 10.75
C PHE A 65 -13.29 6.55 10.74
N SER A 66 -14.46 6.98 10.27
CA SER A 66 -14.88 8.37 10.28
C SER A 66 -16.11 8.58 11.15
N VAL A 67 -16.25 9.78 11.72
CA VAL A 67 -17.45 10.26 12.39
C VAL A 67 -17.91 11.54 11.69
N GLY A 68 -19.10 11.50 11.11
CA GLY A 68 -19.77 12.65 10.49
C GLY A 68 -21.00 13.11 11.29
N GLY A 69 -21.53 14.29 10.98
CA GLY A 69 -22.69 14.87 11.66
C GLY A 69 -22.35 15.63 12.95
N GLY A 70 -21.07 15.82 13.26
CA GLY A 70 -20.64 16.58 14.42
C GLY A 70 -20.94 18.08 14.30
N VAL A 71 -21.30 18.69 15.42
CA VAL A 71 -21.56 20.13 15.53
C VAL A 71 -20.30 20.82 16.03
N PRO A 72 -19.77 21.86 15.34
CA PRO A 72 -18.59 22.58 15.78
C PRO A 72 -18.71 23.10 17.23
N GLY A 73 -17.68 22.83 18.05
CA GLY A 73 -17.65 23.17 19.47
C GLY A 73 -18.19 22.09 20.41
N GLU A 74 -19.00 21.15 19.91
CA GLU A 74 -19.46 20.01 20.71
C GLU A 74 -18.39 18.92 20.80
N SER A 75 -18.40 18.19 21.92
CA SER A 75 -17.44 17.13 22.19
C SER A 75 -18.12 15.78 22.33
N ILE A 76 -17.44 14.74 21.85
CA ILE A 76 -17.84 13.35 22.06
C ILE A 76 -16.72 12.59 22.75
N THR A 77 -17.09 11.62 23.58
CA THR A 77 -16.16 10.64 24.15
C THR A 77 -16.27 9.34 23.35
N LEU A 78 -15.16 8.90 22.78
CA LEU A 78 -15.04 7.64 22.05
C LEU A 78 -14.32 6.62 22.92
N ARG A 79 -14.83 5.39 22.95
CA ARG A 79 -14.21 4.24 23.60
C ARG A 79 -14.03 3.13 22.59
N LEU A 80 -12.79 2.87 22.17
CA LEU A 80 -12.51 1.73 21.29
C LEU A 80 -12.37 0.47 22.14
N THR A 81 -13.08 -0.59 21.76
CA THR A 81 -13.13 -1.87 22.47
C THR A 81 -12.68 -3.01 21.57
N GLY A 82 -12.34 -4.15 22.16
CA GLY A 82 -11.89 -5.32 21.42
C GLY A 82 -10.41 -5.30 21.02
N LEU A 83 -9.61 -4.31 21.45
CA LEU A 83 -8.21 -4.23 21.02
C LEU A 83 -7.36 -5.33 21.66
N HIS A 84 -6.40 -5.85 20.89
CA HIS A 84 -5.36 -6.73 21.40
C HIS A 84 -4.46 -5.98 22.37
N GLN A 85 -3.89 -6.69 23.35
CA GLN A 85 -3.06 -6.11 24.38
C GLN A 85 -1.68 -5.68 23.85
N ILE A 86 -1.63 -4.49 23.24
CA ILE A 86 -0.38 -3.81 22.89
C ILE A 86 -0.05 -2.69 23.89
N ALA A 87 -0.36 -2.93 25.17
CA ALA A 87 -0.30 -1.94 26.26
C ALA A 87 1.04 -1.20 26.35
N LYS A 88 2.15 -1.89 26.06
CA LYS A 88 3.50 -1.28 26.07
C LYS A 88 3.62 -0.05 25.16
N VAL A 89 2.89 -0.01 24.04
CA VAL A 89 2.89 1.13 23.10
C VAL A 89 2.07 2.30 23.62
N TYR A 90 1.03 2.04 24.44
CA TYR A 90 0.20 3.09 25.02
C TYR A 90 0.78 3.66 26.32
N ASN A 91 1.71 2.95 26.98
CA ASN A 91 2.55 3.52 28.05
C ASN A 91 3.38 4.72 27.58
N THR A 92 3.60 4.87 26.26
CA THR A 92 4.30 6.00 25.65
C THR A 92 3.35 6.94 24.89
N ASP A 93 2.08 7.01 25.30
CA ASP A 93 1.09 7.96 24.78
C ASP A 93 0.80 7.81 23.27
N CYS A 94 0.47 6.59 22.85
CA CYS A 94 0.06 6.29 21.48
C CYS A 94 -1.37 6.78 21.19
N ARG A 95 -1.51 8.09 21.03
CA ARG A 95 -2.81 8.71 20.74
C ARG A 95 -3.27 8.37 19.32
N PRO A 96 -4.59 8.21 19.09
CA PRO A 96 -5.13 8.11 17.73
C PRO A 96 -4.64 9.25 16.84
N LEU A 97 -4.44 8.96 15.56
CA LEU A 97 -4.32 10.00 14.56
C LEU A 97 -5.70 10.49 14.15
N VAL A 98 -5.79 11.79 13.91
CA VAL A 98 -6.99 12.52 13.54
C VAL A 98 -6.75 13.26 12.23
N ARG A 99 -7.76 13.29 11.36
CA ARG A 99 -7.76 14.14 10.16
C ARG A 99 -9.12 14.77 9.95
N VAL A 100 -9.14 16.08 9.73
CA VAL A 100 -10.35 16.88 9.48
C VAL A 100 -10.28 17.48 8.08
N VAL A 101 -11.40 17.49 7.35
CA VAL A 101 -11.45 18.09 6.01
C VAL A 101 -12.06 19.49 6.07
N LYS A 102 -11.20 20.51 6.13
CA LYS A 102 -11.40 21.82 5.44
C LYS A 102 -10.11 22.65 5.41
N HIS A 103 -9.15 22.38 6.30
CA HIS A 103 -7.87 23.12 6.38
C HIS A 103 -6.60 22.31 6.73
N SER A 104 -6.68 20.99 6.97
CA SER A 104 -5.49 20.17 7.20
C SER A 104 -5.46 19.02 6.20
N ALA A 105 -4.42 19.00 5.34
CA ALA A 105 -4.11 17.86 4.49
C ALA A 105 -3.36 16.76 5.27
N THR A 106 -3.04 17.01 6.53
CA THR A 106 -2.12 16.19 7.33
C THR A 106 -2.86 15.46 8.44
N TRP A 107 -2.38 14.27 8.73
CA TRP A 107 -2.76 13.52 9.91
C TRP A 107 -2.03 14.11 11.11
N GLU A 108 -2.74 14.31 12.22
CA GLU A 108 -2.20 14.84 13.45
C GLU A 108 -2.52 13.89 14.60
N ARG A 109 -1.65 13.81 15.62
CA ARG A 109 -1.99 13.08 16.85
C ARG A 109 -3.07 13.87 17.60
N LEU A 110 -4.02 13.16 18.20
CA LEU A 110 -4.99 13.79 19.09
C LEU A 110 -4.29 14.63 20.17
N THR A 111 -4.74 15.86 20.38
CA THR A 111 -4.09 16.78 21.33
C THR A 111 -4.39 16.41 22.78
N ALA A 112 -5.61 15.94 23.06
CA ALA A 112 -6.00 15.48 24.38
C ALA A 112 -5.40 14.09 24.69
N PRO A 113 -5.01 13.81 25.94
CA PRO A 113 -4.54 12.49 26.34
C PRO A 113 -5.59 11.40 26.09
N CYS A 114 -5.11 10.19 25.81
CA CYS A 114 -5.94 9.01 25.72
C CYS A 114 -5.69 8.14 26.96
N THR A 115 -6.77 7.60 27.56
CA THR A 115 -6.66 6.64 28.65
C THR A 115 -6.85 5.23 28.12
N PHE A 116 -6.27 4.24 28.80
CA PHE A 116 -6.48 2.84 28.46
C PHE A 116 -6.83 1.99 29.68
N LEU A 117 -7.57 0.91 29.45
CA LEU A 117 -7.86 -0.11 30.44
C LEU A 117 -7.64 -1.48 29.81
N ILE A 118 -7.09 -2.41 30.59
CA ILE A 118 -7.02 -3.83 30.24
C ILE A 118 -8.07 -4.54 31.08
N LYS A 119 -9.04 -5.16 30.42
CA LYS A 119 -10.10 -5.93 31.08
C LYS A 119 -9.54 -7.28 31.58
N PRO A 120 -10.20 -7.94 32.56
CA PRO A 120 -9.82 -9.30 32.97
C PRO A 120 -9.80 -10.32 31.81
N SER A 121 -10.57 -10.08 30.75
CA SER A 121 -10.55 -10.84 29.50
C SER A 121 -9.31 -10.61 28.63
N LEU A 122 -8.33 -9.83 29.10
CA LEU A 122 -7.14 -9.36 28.38
C LEU A 122 -7.44 -8.42 27.20
N GLU A 123 -8.70 -8.07 26.99
CA GLU A 123 -9.10 -7.07 26.01
C GLU A 123 -8.64 -5.68 26.47
N MET A 124 -7.96 -4.98 25.57
CA MET A 124 -7.61 -3.58 25.76
C MET A 124 -8.74 -2.69 25.24
N GLN A 125 -9.01 -1.61 25.98
CA GLN A 125 -9.83 -0.50 25.51
C GLN A 125 -9.06 0.80 25.63
N ILE A 126 -9.33 1.72 24.71
CA ILE A 126 -8.81 3.09 24.77
C ILE A 126 -9.97 4.08 24.77
N THR A 127 -9.89 5.11 25.59
CA THR A 127 -10.92 6.16 25.68
C THR A 127 -10.30 7.52 25.44
N PHE A 128 -10.96 8.34 24.63
CA PHE A 128 -10.52 9.69 24.31
C PHE A 128 -11.70 10.59 23.93
N THR A 129 -11.52 11.89 24.09
CA THR A 129 -12.53 12.90 23.73
C THR A 129 -12.09 13.63 22.47
N TYR A 130 -13.04 13.98 21.62
CA TYR A 130 -12.82 14.82 20.45
C TYR A 130 -13.86 15.93 20.39
N THR A 131 -13.39 17.17 20.23
CA THR A 131 -14.23 18.35 19.98
C THR A 131 -14.29 18.60 18.47
N PHE A 132 -15.48 18.61 17.90
CA PHE A 132 -15.64 18.88 16.48
C PHE A 132 -15.25 20.32 16.16
N VAL A 133 -14.46 20.49 15.11
CA VAL A 133 -14.01 21.81 14.63
C VAL A 133 -14.71 22.25 13.35
N SER A 134 -15.48 21.36 12.72
CA SER A 134 -16.24 21.60 11.50
C SER A 134 -17.39 20.60 11.38
N THR A 135 -18.31 20.82 10.44
CA THR A 135 -19.37 19.87 10.10
C THR A 135 -18.89 18.74 9.18
N SER A 136 -17.67 18.81 8.67
CA SER A 136 -17.08 17.77 7.82
C SER A 136 -16.71 16.53 8.65
N PRO A 137 -16.80 15.33 8.06
CA PRO A 137 -16.40 14.11 8.76
C PRO A 137 -14.95 14.17 9.25
N VAL A 138 -14.74 13.77 10.50
CA VAL A 138 -13.43 13.56 11.10
C VAL A 138 -13.06 12.09 10.98
N TYR A 139 -11.78 11.81 10.72
CA TYR A 139 -11.24 10.46 10.61
C TYR A 139 -10.32 10.15 11.79
N PHE A 140 -10.41 8.93 12.33
CA PHE A 140 -9.57 8.41 13.39
C PHE A 140 -8.85 7.16 12.92
N ALA A 141 -7.54 7.07 13.15
CA ALA A 141 -6.73 5.91 12.75
C ALA A 141 -5.67 5.53 13.79
N TYR A 142 -5.29 4.25 13.81
CA TYR A 142 -4.21 3.75 14.66
C TYR A 142 -2.84 4.38 14.32
N TYR A 143 -2.52 4.40 13.03
CA TYR A 143 -1.29 4.96 12.47
C TYR A 143 -1.58 5.58 11.10
N TYR A 144 -0.60 6.26 10.50
CA TYR A 144 -0.79 6.99 9.23
C TYR A 144 -1.29 6.01 8.17
N PRO A 145 -2.54 6.12 7.69
CA PRO A 145 -3.06 5.20 6.70
C PRO A 145 -2.30 5.34 5.38
N PHE A 146 -2.18 4.22 4.69
CA PHE A 146 -1.67 4.16 3.32
C PHE A 146 -2.44 3.03 2.65
N ALA A 147 -3.48 3.42 1.94
CA ALA A 147 -4.48 2.53 1.36
C ALA A 147 -3.98 1.91 0.06
N TYR A 148 -4.68 0.88 -0.45
CA TYR A 148 -4.33 0.29 -1.74
C TYR A 148 -4.46 1.31 -2.88
N GLY A 149 -5.54 2.08 -2.89
CA GLY A 149 -5.77 3.15 -3.84
C GLY A 149 -4.71 4.26 -3.77
N ASP A 150 -4.12 4.52 -2.59
CA ASP A 150 -3.00 5.47 -2.46
C ASP A 150 -1.77 4.95 -3.18
N CYS A 151 -1.46 3.66 -3.00
CA CYS A 151 -0.35 2.98 -3.69
C CYS A 151 -0.49 3.10 -5.21
N GLN A 152 -1.65 2.71 -5.75
CA GLN A 152 -1.90 2.73 -7.19
C GLN A 152 -1.79 4.14 -7.76
N ARG A 153 -2.41 5.14 -7.11
CA ARG A 153 -2.31 6.55 -7.54
C ARG A 153 -0.87 7.07 -7.52
N LEU A 154 -0.06 6.69 -6.53
CA LEU A 154 1.34 7.09 -6.48
C LEU A 154 2.16 6.48 -7.61
N LEU A 155 1.93 5.20 -7.93
CA LEU A 155 2.58 4.56 -9.06
C LEU A 155 2.15 5.17 -10.41
N ASP A 156 0.86 5.50 -10.56
CA ASP A 156 0.35 6.18 -11.76
C ASP A 156 0.92 7.60 -11.90
N ASN A 157 1.15 8.29 -10.78
CA ASN A 157 1.83 9.59 -10.77
C ASN A 157 3.30 9.46 -11.18
N ILE A 158 3.98 8.42 -10.72
CA ILE A 158 5.36 8.12 -11.14
C ILE A 158 5.38 7.90 -12.65
N ASP A 159 4.53 7.02 -13.19
CA ASP A 159 4.47 6.73 -14.63
C ASP A 159 4.30 8.01 -15.46
N ARG A 160 3.41 8.92 -15.04
CA ARG A 160 3.20 10.22 -15.70
C ARG A 160 4.39 11.16 -15.60
N ALA A 161 5.23 11.03 -14.58
CA ALA A 161 6.39 11.89 -14.36
C ALA A 161 7.68 11.39 -15.03
N LEU A 162 7.75 10.11 -15.44
CA LEU A 162 8.95 9.50 -16.05
C LEU A 162 9.50 10.28 -17.26
N PRO A 163 8.68 10.79 -18.20
CA PRO A 163 9.20 11.59 -19.33
C PRO A 163 9.93 12.86 -18.88
N ASN A 164 9.48 13.49 -17.79
CA ASN A 164 10.06 14.74 -17.29
C ASN A 164 11.48 14.55 -16.72
N ILE A 165 11.82 13.32 -16.32
CA ILE A 165 13.16 12.97 -15.83
C ILE A 165 14.01 12.27 -16.89
N GLY A 166 13.51 12.18 -18.13
CA GLY A 166 14.19 11.48 -19.23
C GLY A 166 14.36 9.98 -18.99
N ALA A 167 13.49 9.36 -18.17
CA ALA A 167 13.61 7.94 -17.87
C ALA A 167 13.24 7.08 -19.09
N LEU A 168 14.03 6.04 -19.33
CA LEU A 168 13.72 4.99 -20.26
C LEU A 168 12.69 4.05 -19.62
N THR A 169 11.58 3.80 -20.33
CA THR A 169 10.55 2.87 -19.86
C THR A 169 10.56 1.61 -20.70
N GLY A 170 10.48 0.45 -20.05
CA GLY A 170 10.49 -0.83 -20.79
C GLY A 170 9.29 -1.05 -21.71
N ARG A 171 8.24 -0.20 -21.63
CA ARG A 171 7.07 -0.25 -22.52
C ARG A 171 7.28 0.48 -23.85
N HIS A 172 8.07 1.56 -23.86
CA HIS A 172 8.29 2.38 -25.06
C HIS A 172 9.24 1.69 -26.07
N ASP A 173 10.06 0.74 -25.63
CA ASP A 173 10.97 -0.04 -26.51
C ASP A 173 10.27 -1.19 -27.25
N ALA A 174 9.01 -1.51 -26.93
CA ALA A 174 8.29 -2.65 -27.51
C ALA A 174 7.73 -2.39 -28.93
N HIS A 175 7.72 -1.12 -29.37
CA HIS A 175 7.27 -0.72 -30.71
C HIS A 175 8.39 -0.19 -31.60
N ALA A 176 9.64 -0.22 -31.13
CA ALA A 176 10.77 -0.07 -32.02
C ALA A 176 10.85 -1.35 -32.87
N PRO A 177 10.74 -1.28 -34.22
CA PRO A 177 10.98 -2.44 -35.05
C PRO A 177 12.37 -2.98 -34.70
N PRO A 178 12.58 -4.32 -34.69
CA PRO A 178 13.93 -4.85 -34.59
C PRO A 178 14.78 -4.18 -35.68
N PRO A 179 16.01 -3.75 -35.39
CA PRO A 179 16.86 -3.20 -36.42
C PRO A 179 16.96 -4.27 -37.51
N THR A 180 16.37 -3.99 -38.67
CA THR A 180 16.55 -4.84 -39.84
C THR A 180 18.04 -4.85 -40.17
N LEU A 181 18.57 -5.97 -40.66
CA LEU A 181 19.96 -6.03 -41.14
C LEU A 181 20.28 -4.95 -42.20
N ALA A 182 19.26 -4.30 -42.76
CA ALA A 182 19.37 -3.14 -43.65
C ALA A 182 19.59 -1.78 -42.94
N GLN A 183 19.47 -1.69 -41.61
CA GLN A 183 19.85 -0.51 -40.80
C GLN A 183 21.31 -0.55 -40.35
N VAL A 184 22.13 -1.41 -40.97
CA VAL A 184 23.59 -1.19 -41.03
C VAL A 184 23.81 0.15 -41.74
N GLN A 185 23.91 1.20 -40.92
CA GLN A 185 24.50 2.51 -41.18
C GLN A 185 24.57 2.91 -42.66
N VAL A 186 23.46 3.39 -43.23
CA VAL A 186 23.57 4.40 -44.29
C VAL A 186 23.94 5.70 -43.59
N GLN A 187 25.24 5.96 -43.49
CA GLN A 187 25.78 7.25 -43.08
C GLN A 187 25.31 8.28 -44.12
N VAL A 188 24.28 9.06 -43.80
CA VAL A 188 23.97 10.28 -44.57
C VAL A 188 25.15 11.24 -44.35
N PRO A 189 25.93 11.60 -45.39
CA PRO A 189 27.07 12.48 -45.22
C PRO A 189 26.61 13.83 -44.69
N GLY A 190 27.14 14.25 -43.53
CA GLY A 190 26.91 15.59 -42.97
C GLY A 190 25.98 15.68 -41.75
N ARG A 191 25.35 14.59 -41.31
CA ARG A 191 24.64 14.57 -40.01
C ARG A 191 25.57 14.04 -38.92
N ALA A 192 25.93 14.88 -37.94
CA ALA A 192 26.66 14.43 -36.76
C ALA A 192 25.95 13.20 -36.14
N PRO A 193 26.68 12.14 -35.75
CA PRO A 193 26.06 11.00 -35.10
C PRO A 193 25.27 11.48 -33.88
N ALA A 194 24.05 10.96 -33.72
CA ALA A 194 23.27 11.24 -32.51
C ALA A 194 24.14 10.88 -31.29
N PRO A 195 24.16 11.72 -30.23
CA PRO A 195 24.97 11.43 -29.05
C PRO A 195 24.63 10.04 -28.52
N ALA A 196 25.67 9.30 -28.12
CA ALA A 196 25.48 7.99 -27.52
C ALA A 196 24.53 8.11 -26.32
N PRO A 197 23.57 7.18 -26.15
CA PRO A 197 22.60 7.28 -25.08
C PRO A 197 23.30 7.25 -23.71
N ASP A 198 22.91 8.17 -22.82
CA ASP A 198 23.52 8.31 -21.49
C ASP A 198 23.39 7.00 -20.68
N PRO A 199 24.50 6.34 -20.30
CA PRO A 199 24.46 5.09 -19.53
C PRO A 199 23.85 5.26 -18.13
N ASP A 200 23.80 6.48 -17.60
CA ASP A 200 23.21 6.79 -16.30
C ASP A 200 21.72 7.13 -16.37
N THR A 201 21.14 7.12 -17.58
CA THR A 201 19.69 7.26 -17.80
C THR A 201 18.94 6.29 -16.89
N VAL A 202 17.95 6.80 -16.18
CA VAL A 202 17.08 6.00 -15.31
C VAL A 202 16.30 5.02 -16.18
N TYR A 203 16.42 3.73 -15.92
CA TYR A 203 15.53 2.71 -16.45
C TYR A 203 14.46 2.39 -15.41
N TYR A 204 13.20 2.45 -15.83
CA TYR A 204 12.04 2.09 -15.01
C TYR A 204 11.10 1.16 -15.78
N HIS A 205 10.65 0.09 -15.13
CA HIS A 205 9.65 -0.79 -15.70
C HIS A 205 8.66 -1.24 -14.62
N ARG A 206 7.37 -0.90 -14.83
CA ARG A 206 6.24 -1.33 -13.99
C ARG A 206 5.44 -2.38 -14.74
N GLU A 207 5.30 -3.53 -14.10
CA GLU A 207 4.58 -4.69 -14.64
C GLU A 207 3.65 -5.32 -13.60
N LEU A 208 2.57 -5.93 -14.09
CA LEU A 208 1.67 -6.72 -13.26
C LEU A 208 2.38 -8.03 -12.88
N LEU A 209 2.70 -8.19 -11.61
CA LEU A 209 3.28 -9.43 -11.09
C LEU A 209 2.22 -10.52 -11.05
N VAL A 210 1.08 -10.25 -10.40
CA VAL A 210 -0.02 -11.20 -10.26
C VAL A 210 -1.30 -10.45 -9.83
N TYR A 211 -2.44 -11.11 -9.98
CA TYR A 211 -3.68 -10.67 -9.32
C TYR A 211 -3.85 -11.42 -8.01
N THR A 212 -4.25 -10.70 -6.96
CA THR A 212 -4.69 -11.35 -5.72
C THR A 212 -6.04 -12.07 -5.92
N PRO A 213 -6.47 -12.91 -4.97
CA PRO A 213 -7.75 -13.60 -5.05
C PRO A 213 -8.98 -12.68 -5.13
N ASP A 214 -8.92 -11.46 -4.57
CA ASP A 214 -9.98 -10.45 -4.78
C ASP A 214 -9.79 -9.63 -6.10
N GLY A 215 -8.82 -9.99 -6.94
CA GLY A 215 -8.56 -9.36 -8.24
C GLY A 215 -7.76 -8.05 -8.18
N ARG A 216 -7.08 -7.74 -7.07
CA ARG A 216 -6.22 -6.55 -6.97
C ARG A 216 -4.87 -6.81 -7.61
N ARG A 217 -4.31 -5.77 -8.24
CA ARG A 217 -3.01 -5.84 -8.89
C ARG A 217 -1.90 -5.81 -7.83
N VAL A 218 -0.99 -6.79 -7.91
CA VAL A 218 0.32 -6.74 -7.27
C VAL A 218 1.32 -6.29 -8.32
N GLU A 219 2.01 -5.19 -8.07
CA GLU A 219 2.93 -4.56 -9.02
C GLU A 219 4.37 -4.96 -8.72
N LEU A 220 5.15 -5.24 -9.76
CA LEU A 220 6.60 -5.34 -9.70
C LEU A 220 7.23 -4.15 -10.43
N LEU A 221 8.14 -3.47 -9.75
CA LEU A 221 8.94 -2.39 -10.32
C LEU A 221 10.37 -2.86 -10.52
N THR A 222 10.93 -2.59 -11.70
CA THR A 222 12.36 -2.72 -11.97
C THR A 222 12.96 -1.34 -12.13
N ILE A 223 13.94 -0.98 -11.30
CA ILE A 223 14.62 0.34 -11.32
C ILE A 223 16.14 0.14 -11.36
N THR A 224 16.81 0.73 -12.36
CA THR A 224 18.27 0.69 -12.50
C THR A 224 18.74 1.79 -13.47
N SER A 225 20.01 1.81 -13.84
CA SER A 225 20.50 2.64 -14.96
C SER A 225 20.57 1.83 -16.26
N ARG A 226 20.55 2.52 -17.40
CA ARG A 226 20.72 1.92 -18.73
C ARG A 226 22.06 1.19 -18.91
N SER A 227 23.08 1.49 -18.10
CA SER A 227 24.36 0.80 -18.13
C SER A 227 24.18 -0.72 -18.08
N GLY A 228 24.84 -1.43 -19.00
CA GLY A 228 24.77 -2.89 -19.10
C GLY A 228 23.43 -3.45 -19.59
N MET A 229 22.46 -2.61 -20.00
CA MET A 229 21.17 -3.08 -20.53
C MET A 229 21.37 -3.91 -21.80
N LEU A 230 20.69 -5.04 -21.86
CA LEU A 230 20.73 -5.99 -22.96
C LEU A 230 19.39 -5.98 -23.71
N PRO A 231 19.35 -6.27 -25.03
CA PRO A 231 18.10 -6.34 -25.79
C PRO A 231 17.15 -7.43 -25.29
N GLU A 232 17.69 -8.51 -24.70
CA GLU A 232 16.92 -9.60 -24.12
C GLU A 232 16.06 -9.14 -22.93
N ARG A 233 14.86 -9.72 -22.83
CA ARG A 233 13.96 -9.55 -21.69
C ARG A 233 14.16 -10.65 -20.66
N GLU A 234 13.74 -10.39 -19.43
CA GLU A 234 13.62 -11.46 -18.42
C GLU A 234 12.59 -12.51 -18.85
N ALA A 235 12.80 -13.76 -18.44
CA ALA A 235 11.88 -14.86 -18.73
C ALA A 235 10.60 -14.72 -17.91
N TYR A 236 9.46 -15.12 -18.50
CA TYR A 236 8.23 -15.34 -17.74
C TYR A 236 8.42 -16.51 -16.78
N MET A 237 7.71 -16.45 -15.65
CA MET A 237 7.73 -17.48 -14.62
C MET A 237 6.32 -18.05 -14.51
N ASP A 238 6.22 -19.37 -14.38
CA ASP A 238 4.93 -20.04 -14.25
C ASP A 238 4.15 -19.49 -13.05
N GLY A 239 2.87 -19.20 -13.27
CA GLY A 239 1.97 -18.62 -12.25
C GLY A 239 2.11 -17.11 -12.03
N LEU A 240 3.11 -16.47 -12.61
CA LEU A 240 3.31 -15.01 -12.54
C LEU A 240 3.16 -14.37 -13.91
N PHE A 241 3.03 -13.04 -13.92
CA PHE A 241 2.92 -12.20 -15.12
C PHE A 241 1.75 -12.65 -16.01
N PRO A 242 0.50 -12.54 -15.53
CA PRO A 242 -0.68 -13.10 -16.20
C PRO A 242 -0.98 -12.47 -17.57
N ARG A 243 -0.32 -11.35 -17.90
CA ARG A 243 -0.40 -10.72 -19.23
C ARG A 243 0.47 -11.43 -20.28
N GLY A 244 1.40 -12.29 -19.85
CA GLY A 244 2.27 -13.07 -20.73
C GLY A 244 2.92 -12.21 -21.82
N SER A 245 3.01 -12.75 -23.04
CA SER A 245 3.60 -12.07 -24.20
C SER A 245 2.90 -10.77 -24.62
N ALA A 246 1.70 -10.47 -24.10
CA ALA A 246 1.02 -9.20 -24.38
C ALA A 246 1.68 -8.01 -23.66
N GLU A 247 2.45 -8.25 -22.58
CA GLU A 247 3.26 -7.23 -21.92
C GLU A 247 4.70 -7.75 -21.75
N PRO A 248 5.70 -7.17 -22.46
CA PRO A 248 7.07 -7.64 -22.34
C PRO A 248 7.59 -7.42 -20.91
N ARG A 249 8.28 -8.43 -20.38
CA ARG A 249 9.08 -8.31 -19.15
C ARG A 249 10.15 -7.22 -19.30
N CYS A 250 10.72 -6.76 -18.19
CA CYS A 250 11.85 -5.81 -18.23
C CYS A 250 13.09 -6.36 -18.98
N HIS A 251 13.98 -5.46 -19.42
CA HIS A 251 15.29 -5.84 -19.96
C HIS A 251 16.18 -6.56 -18.94
N ARG A 252 17.11 -7.39 -19.44
CA ARG A 252 18.22 -7.92 -18.65
C ARG A 252 19.37 -6.92 -18.58
N PHE A 253 20.18 -7.01 -17.53
CA PHE A 253 21.34 -6.15 -17.32
C PHE A 253 22.59 -7.00 -17.03
N ARG A 254 23.65 -6.76 -17.78
CA ARG A 254 24.93 -7.48 -17.64
C ARG A 254 25.68 -7.02 -16.40
N GLY A 255 26.11 -7.98 -15.58
CA GLY A 255 27.06 -7.73 -14.47
C GLY A 255 26.49 -6.97 -13.28
N LYS A 256 25.18 -6.71 -13.23
CA LYS A 256 24.53 -6.03 -12.11
C LYS A 256 23.84 -7.04 -11.18
N PRO A 257 24.23 -7.14 -9.90
CA PRO A 257 23.47 -7.91 -8.92
C PRO A 257 22.06 -7.33 -8.70
N GLY A 258 21.11 -8.21 -8.39
CA GLY A 258 19.73 -7.85 -8.07
C GLY A 258 19.54 -7.53 -6.59
N ILE A 259 18.75 -6.49 -6.29
CA ILE A 259 18.25 -6.20 -4.94
C ILE A 259 16.73 -6.35 -4.96
N PHE A 260 16.20 -7.28 -4.19
CA PHE A 260 14.76 -7.47 -4.04
C PHE A 260 14.23 -6.78 -2.78
N VAL A 261 13.17 -5.99 -2.93
CA VAL A 261 12.51 -5.27 -1.83
C VAL A 261 11.02 -5.54 -1.91
N SER A 262 10.42 -6.03 -0.83
CA SER A 262 8.96 -6.15 -0.70
C SER A 262 8.48 -5.39 0.54
N ALA A 263 7.26 -4.89 0.48
CA ALA A 263 6.62 -4.19 1.60
C ALA A 263 5.16 -4.61 1.78
N ARG A 264 4.59 -4.28 2.94
CA ARG A 264 3.19 -4.56 3.31
C ARG A 264 2.78 -6.02 3.11
N VAL A 265 3.61 -6.95 3.60
CA VAL A 265 3.18 -8.35 3.77
C VAL A 265 2.11 -8.45 4.86
N HIS A 266 2.29 -7.69 5.95
CA HIS A 266 1.25 -7.44 6.93
C HIS A 266 0.52 -6.13 6.60
N PRO A 267 -0.81 -6.14 6.46
CA PRO A 267 -1.59 -4.98 6.04
C PRO A 267 -1.47 -3.74 6.93
N GLY A 268 -1.43 -3.89 8.25
CA GLY A 268 -1.44 -2.77 9.21
C GLY A 268 -0.10 -2.06 9.38
N GLU A 269 0.98 -2.61 8.83
CA GLU A 269 2.35 -2.08 8.96
C GLU A 269 2.63 -0.99 7.90
N THR A 270 1.84 0.09 7.92
CA THR A 270 1.85 1.14 6.88
C THR A 270 3.19 1.87 6.77
N SER A 271 4.01 1.89 7.82
CA SER A 271 5.37 2.45 7.80
C SER A 271 6.22 1.90 6.66
N SER A 272 6.07 0.61 6.32
CA SER A 272 6.77 -0.02 5.20
C SER A 272 6.41 0.58 3.84
N SER A 273 5.16 1.03 3.65
CA SER A 273 4.74 1.72 2.42
C SER A 273 5.39 3.09 2.28
N TYR A 274 5.43 3.88 3.36
CA TYR A 274 6.08 5.19 3.34
C TYR A 274 7.58 5.06 3.06
N LEU A 275 8.25 4.08 3.66
CA LEU A 275 9.66 3.79 3.40
C LEU A 275 9.90 3.40 1.94
N VAL A 276 9.17 2.40 1.41
CA VAL A 276 9.38 1.94 0.03
C VAL A 276 9.02 3.01 -0.98
N HIS A 277 7.99 3.82 -0.72
CA HIS A 277 7.68 4.97 -1.58
C HIS A 277 8.83 6.01 -1.59
N GLY A 278 9.41 6.31 -0.42
CA GLY A 278 10.59 7.17 -0.32
C GLY A 278 11.81 6.59 -1.05
N LEU A 279 12.03 5.28 -0.94
CA LEU A 279 13.09 4.57 -1.68
C LEU A 279 12.90 4.68 -3.20
N ILE A 280 11.69 4.44 -3.70
CA ILE A 280 11.36 4.58 -5.13
C ILE A 280 11.62 6.02 -5.59
N ALA A 281 11.12 7.01 -4.85
CA ALA A 281 11.31 8.42 -5.18
C ALA A 281 12.81 8.79 -5.22
N PHE A 282 13.60 8.33 -4.24
CA PHE A 282 15.04 8.52 -4.20
C PHE A 282 15.74 7.87 -5.40
N LEU A 283 15.44 6.61 -5.70
CA LEU A 283 16.02 5.88 -6.83
C LEU A 283 15.63 6.49 -8.18
N LEU A 284 14.54 7.24 -8.28
CA LEU A 284 14.13 7.93 -9.50
C LEU A 284 14.73 9.33 -9.67
N GLN A 285 15.54 9.82 -8.73
CA GLN A 285 16.22 11.12 -8.87
C GLN A 285 17.37 11.01 -9.89
N PRO A 286 17.30 11.67 -11.06
CA PRO A 286 18.31 11.51 -12.12
C PRO A 286 19.65 12.18 -11.77
N ARG A 287 19.60 13.29 -11.01
CA ARG A 287 20.78 14.10 -10.65
C ARG A 287 21.37 13.78 -9.28
N ASN A 288 20.73 12.91 -8.49
CA ASN A 288 21.26 12.53 -7.19
C ASN A 288 22.46 11.57 -7.37
N PRO A 289 23.66 11.92 -6.88
CA PRO A 289 24.87 11.11 -7.12
C PRO A 289 24.77 9.73 -6.47
N TYR A 290 24.18 9.62 -5.28
CA TYR A 290 24.01 8.33 -4.60
C TYR A 290 23.01 7.44 -5.32
N ALA A 291 21.89 8.01 -5.79
CA ALA A 291 20.92 7.25 -6.57
C ALA A 291 21.52 6.76 -7.91
N ARG A 292 22.35 7.59 -8.57
CA ARG A 292 23.09 7.19 -9.78
C ARG A 292 24.04 6.03 -9.51
N LEU A 293 24.86 6.12 -8.46
CA LEU A 293 25.79 5.05 -8.07
C LEU A 293 25.06 3.73 -7.81
N LEU A 294 23.95 3.77 -7.06
CA LEU A 294 23.15 2.58 -6.78
C LEU A 294 22.53 2.00 -8.06
N ARG A 295 21.98 2.83 -8.94
CA ARG A 295 21.42 2.39 -10.23
C ARG A 295 22.48 1.83 -11.17
N ALA A 296 23.70 2.36 -11.13
CA ALA A 296 24.84 1.85 -11.91
C ALA A 296 25.31 0.49 -11.39
N ALA A 297 25.22 0.23 -10.09
CA ALA A 297 25.68 -1.01 -9.48
C ALA A 297 24.61 -2.13 -9.45
N PHE A 298 23.33 -1.80 -9.28
CA PHE A 298 22.29 -2.78 -8.94
C PHE A 298 21.06 -2.71 -9.86
N VAL A 299 20.34 -3.83 -9.96
CA VAL A 299 18.97 -3.90 -10.47
C VAL A 299 18.01 -4.04 -9.29
N PHE A 300 17.20 -3.02 -9.03
CA PHE A 300 16.21 -3.08 -7.96
C PHE A 300 14.91 -3.70 -8.47
N LYS A 301 14.41 -4.70 -7.75
CA LYS A 301 13.12 -5.36 -7.95
C LYS A 301 12.24 -5.08 -6.75
N ILE A 302 11.21 -4.27 -6.92
CA ILE A 302 10.42 -3.73 -5.81
C ILE A 302 8.97 -4.15 -5.95
N VAL A 303 8.41 -4.79 -4.92
CA VAL A 303 6.97 -5.04 -4.77
C VAL A 303 6.43 -4.11 -3.68
N PRO A 304 5.78 -2.98 -4.04
CA PRO A 304 5.41 -1.95 -3.06
C PRO A 304 4.34 -2.39 -2.06
N MET A 305 3.51 -3.37 -2.42
CA MET A 305 2.43 -3.88 -1.58
C MET A 305 2.15 -5.35 -1.87
N MET A 306 2.58 -6.23 -0.96
CA MET A 306 2.39 -7.68 -1.07
C MET A 306 0.96 -8.12 -0.76
N ASN A 307 0.27 -7.45 0.17
CA ASN A 307 -1.05 -7.87 0.66
C ASN A 307 -2.15 -6.81 0.41
N PRO A 308 -2.48 -6.47 -0.84
CA PRO A 308 -3.47 -5.44 -1.13
C PRO A 308 -4.88 -5.80 -0.64
N ASP A 309 -5.22 -7.09 -0.56
CA ASP A 309 -6.55 -7.55 -0.12
C ASP A 309 -6.75 -7.34 1.38
N GLY A 310 -5.78 -7.75 2.19
CA GLY A 310 -5.79 -7.45 3.62
C GLY A 310 -5.74 -5.94 3.89
N VAL A 311 -4.98 -5.17 3.09
CA VAL A 311 -4.94 -3.70 3.19
C VAL A 311 -6.30 -3.09 2.92
N TYR A 312 -7.00 -3.53 1.86
CA TYR A 312 -8.32 -3.00 1.54
C TYR A 312 -9.33 -3.29 2.63
N ARG A 313 -9.27 -4.48 3.25
CA ARG A 313 -10.16 -4.91 4.35
C ARG A 313 -9.89 -4.21 5.68
N GLY A 314 -8.78 -3.48 5.79
CA GLY A 314 -8.34 -2.89 7.05
C GLY A 314 -7.89 -3.95 8.05
N HIS A 315 -7.30 -5.05 7.56
CA HIS A 315 -6.65 -6.02 8.44
C HIS A 315 -5.37 -5.43 9.03
N PHE A 316 -4.85 -6.08 10.07
CA PHE A 316 -3.56 -5.78 10.66
C PHE A 316 -2.46 -6.72 10.14
N ARG A 317 -2.73 -8.01 9.99
CA ARG A 317 -1.70 -9.04 9.76
C ARG A 317 -2.03 -10.05 8.67
N LEU A 318 -3.29 -10.42 8.51
CA LEU A 318 -3.70 -11.53 7.66
C LEU A 318 -4.15 -11.08 6.26
N ASP A 319 -4.03 -11.98 5.28
CA ASP A 319 -4.71 -11.86 4.00
C ASP A 319 -6.24 -12.06 4.13
N GLN A 320 -6.95 -12.13 3.00
CA GLN A 320 -8.40 -12.35 2.93
C GLN A 320 -8.85 -13.76 3.33
N PHE A 321 -7.93 -14.71 3.49
CA PHE A 321 -8.21 -16.10 3.88
C PHE A 321 -7.75 -16.40 5.32
N GLY A 322 -7.32 -15.39 6.07
CA GLY A 322 -6.83 -15.57 7.43
C GLY A 322 -5.40 -16.13 7.51
N VAL A 323 -4.64 -16.04 6.42
CA VAL A 323 -3.27 -16.55 6.36
C VAL A 323 -2.28 -15.42 6.59
N ASN A 324 -1.27 -15.70 7.42
CA ASN A 324 -0.11 -14.83 7.53
C ASN A 324 0.83 -15.12 6.34
N LEU A 325 0.85 -14.23 5.35
CA LEU A 325 1.69 -14.37 4.16
C LEU A 325 3.20 -14.47 4.49
N ASN A 326 3.63 -13.87 5.61
CA ASN A 326 5.02 -13.98 6.09
C ASN A 326 5.35 -15.36 6.70
N ARG A 327 4.43 -16.33 6.61
CA ARG A 327 4.61 -17.75 6.95
C ARG A 327 4.37 -18.68 5.76
N ALA A 328 4.11 -18.13 4.57
CA ALA A 328 3.78 -18.89 3.37
C ALA A 328 4.98 -19.12 2.42
N TYR A 329 6.14 -18.50 2.64
CA TYR A 329 7.27 -18.55 1.68
C TYR A 329 7.80 -19.94 1.35
N ALA A 330 7.78 -20.88 2.30
CA ALA A 330 8.34 -22.21 2.09
C ALA A 330 7.46 -23.10 1.20
N SER A 331 6.15 -22.89 1.21
CA SER A 331 5.19 -23.69 0.46
C SER A 331 3.92 -22.86 0.20
N PRO A 332 4.02 -21.82 -0.66
CA PRO A 332 2.85 -21.01 -1.00
C PRO A 332 1.90 -21.85 -1.83
N GLN A 333 0.60 -21.64 -1.67
CA GLN A 333 -0.40 -22.26 -2.54
C GLN A 333 -0.80 -21.25 -3.62
N PRO A 334 -0.40 -21.41 -4.89
CA PRO A 334 -0.57 -20.36 -5.91
C PRO A 334 -2.01 -19.87 -6.10
N ARG A 335 -3.00 -20.69 -5.77
CA ARG A 335 -4.42 -20.31 -5.82
C ARG A 335 -4.84 -19.36 -4.68
N PHE A 336 -4.24 -19.51 -3.50
CA PHE A 336 -4.66 -18.81 -2.28
C PHE A 336 -3.65 -17.75 -1.85
N GLN A 337 -2.36 -18.00 -2.07
CA GLN A 337 -1.22 -17.10 -1.89
C GLN A 337 -0.47 -17.00 -3.23
N PRO A 338 -1.08 -16.36 -4.25
CA PRO A 338 -0.48 -16.19 -5.57
C PRO A 338 0.79 -15.31 -5.55
#